data_AF-A0A9X3CJ97-F1
#
_entry.id   AF-A0A9X3CJ97-F1
#
_cell.length_a   1.000
_cell.length_b   1.000
_cell.length_c   1.000
_cell.angle_alpha   90.00
_cell.angle_beta   90.00
_cell.angle_gamma   90.00
#
_symmetry.space_group_name_H-M   'P 1'
#
loop_
_entity.id
_entity.type
_entity.pdbx_description
1 polymer ?
#
loop_
_entity_poly.entity_id
_entity_poly.type
_entity_poly.pdbx_seq_one_letter_code
_entity_poly.pdbx_strand_id
1 'polypeptide(L)' 'MDIGTIHSIWTVVLFGCFIGIVWWAYGKNRKSRFDEAANLVFADEQPTTSEKEGVIK' A
#
# COMPACT_ATOMS: atom_id res chain seq x y z
N MET A 1 39.75 2.11 -16.91
CA MET A 1 38.38 1.83 -17.39
C MET A 1 38.04 2.91 -18.40
N ASP A 2 37.64 2.50 -19.60
CA ASP A 2 37.29 3.42 -20.68
C ASP A 2 36.05 4.25 -20.39
N ILE A 3 35.94 5.39 -21.08
CA ILE A 3 34.80 6.31 -20.96
C ILE A 3 33.47 5.60 -21.26
N GLY A 4 33.46 4.65 -22.21
CA GLY A 4 32.27 3.88 -22.56
C GLY A 4 31.83 2.94 -21.44
N THR A 5 32.78 2.33 -20.73
CA THR A 5 32.49 1.44 -19.60
C THR A 5 31.92 2.21 -18.41
N ILE A 6 32.46 3.40 -18.12
CA ILE A 6 31.96 4.26 -17.04
C ILE A 6 30.51 4.70 -17.29
N HIS A 7 30.20 5.15 -18.51
CA HIS A 7 28.83 5.55 -18.85
C HIS A 7 27.85 4.37 -18.79
N SER A 8 28.26 3.18 -19.25
CA SER A 8 27.42 1.98 -19.16
C SER A 8 27.17 1.54 -17.73
N ILE A 9 28.15 1.68 -16.84
CA ILE A 9 27.95 1.37 -15.41
C ILE A 9 26.98 2.38 -14.79
N TRP A 10 27.14 3.67 -15.13
CA TRP A 10 26.30 4.74 -14.60
C TRP A 10 24.83 4.55 -14.93
N THR A 11 24.50 4.19 -16.17
CA THR A 11 23.11 3.96 -16.59
C THR A 11 22.47 2.78 -15.85
N VAL A 12 23.20 1.68 -15.68
CA VAL A 12 22.72 0.50 -14.95
C VAL A 12 22.52 0.82 -13.46
N VAL A 13 23.43 1.56 -12.85
CA VAL A 13 23.31 1.99 -11.44
C VAL A 13 22.08 2.87 -11.24
N LEU A 14 21.86 3.86 -12.12
CA LEU A 14 20.68 4.73 -12.04
C LEU A 14 19.38 3.92 -12.19
N PHE A 15 19.35 3.00 -13.14
CA PHE A 15 18.20 2.14 -13.39
C PHE A 15 17.92 1.19 -12.21
N GLY A 16 18.97 0.62 -11.61
CA GLY A 16 18.87 -0.21 -10.41
C GLY A 16 18.34 0.58 -9.20
N CYS A 17 18.87 1.79 -8.97
CA CYS A 17 18.35 2.69 -7.94
C CYS A 17 16.88 3.04 -8.15
N PHE A 18 16.48 3.33 -9.39
CA PHE A 18 15.08 3.62 -9.72
C PHE A 18 14.16 2.45 -9.37
N ILE A 19 14.51 1.24 -9.80
CA ILE A 19 13.74 0.03 -9.47
C ILE A 19 13.69 -0.18 -7.95
N GLY A 20 14.80 0.00 -7.25
CA GLY A 20 14.86 -0.12 -5.79
C GLY A 20 13.88 0.82 -5.09
N ILE A 21 13.83 2.09 -5.51
CA ILE A 21 12.92 3.09 -4.97
C ILE A 21 11.46 2.75 -5.29
N VAL A 22 11.16 2.34 -6.52
CA VAL A 22 9.82 1.93 -6.93
C VAL A 22 9.36 0.74 -6.09
N TRP A 23 10.18 -0.28 -5.94
CA TRP A 23 9.81 -1.46 -5.17
C TRP A 23 9.60 -1.16 -3.68
N TRP A 24 10.43 -0.28 -3.11
CA TRP A 24 10.25 0.22 -1.75
C TRP A 24 8.99 1.06 -1.58
N ALA A 25 8.68 1.94 -2.54
CA ALA A 25 7.48 2.78 -2.53
C ALA A 25 6.19 1.96 -2.66
N TYR A 26 6.20 0.89 -3.45
CA TYR A 26 5.10 -0.08 -3.54
C TYR A 26 5.11 -1.08 -2.36
N GLY A 27 6.21 -1.16 -1.61
CA GLY A 27 6.40 -2.03 -0.47
C GLY A 27 5.63 -1.56 0.78
N LYS A 28 4.47 -2.18 1.00
CA LYS A 28 3.80 -2.43 2.31
C LYS A 28 3.40 -1.23 3.19
N ASN A 29 3.90 -0.02 3.00
CA ASN A 29 3.66 1.10 3.92
C ASN A 29 2.38 1.93 3.63
N ARG A 30 1.64 1.63 2.57
CA ARG A 30 0.42 2.40 2.22
C ARG A 30 -0.88 1.59 2.17
N LYS A 31 -0.81 0.25 2.09
CA LYS A 31 -2.02 -0.60 2.14
C LYS A 31 -2.72 -0.51 3.49
N SER A 32 -1.98 -0.63 4.60
CA SER A 32 -2.55 -0.62 5.96
C SER A 32 -3.34 0.66 6.27
N ARG A 33 -2.86 1.82 5.80
CA ARG A 33 -3.49 3.11 6.06
C ARG A 33 -4.67 3.41 5.14
N PHE A 34 -4.74 2.76 3.99
CA PHE A 34 -5.88 2.84 3.07
C PHE A 34 -6.99 1.86 3.45
N ASP A 35 -6.65 0.66 3.92
CA ASP A 35 -7.63 -0.30 4.42
C ASP A 35 -8.42 0.26 5.61
N GLU A 36 -7.72 0.93 6.54
CA GLU A 36 -8.32 1.56 7.70
C GLU A 36 -9.18 2.79 7.32
N ALA A 37 -8.72 3.61 6.37
CA ALA A 37 -9.49 4.75 5.86
C ALA A 37 -10.70 4.34 4.99
N ALA A 38 -10.60 3.22 4.26
CA ALA A 38 -11.70 2.66 3.51
C ALA A 38 -12.75 2.06 4.45
N ASN A 39 -12.30 1.36 5.50
CA ASN A 39 -13.18 0.85 6.54
C ASN A 39 -13.79 1.98 7.38
N LEU A 40 -13.20 3.17 7.45
CA LEU A 40 -13.76 4.33 8.16
C LEU A 40 -15.10 4.80 7.59
N VAL A 41 -15.32 4.75 6.27
CA VAL A 41 -16.61 5.11 5.65
C VAL A 41 -17.71 4.10 6.01
N PHE A 42 -17.34 2.84 6.25
CA PHE A 42 -18.25 1.77 6.64
C PHE A 42 -18.25 1.50 8.17
N ALA A 43 -17.33 2.08 8.93
CA ALA A 43 -17.20 1.89 10.38
C ALA A 43 -18.33 2.60 11.13
N ASP A 44 -18.85 3.69 10.55
CA ASP A 44 -20.10 4.33 11.00
C ASP A 44 -21.34 3.54 10.56
N GLU A 45 -21.19 2.61 9.61
CA GLU A 45 -22.22 1.70 9.10
C GLU A 45 -22.12 0.32 9.75
N GLN A 46 -21.95 0.29 11.08
CA GLN A 46 -22.22 -0.93 11.85
C GLN A 46 -23.55 -1.51 11.38
N PRO A 47 -23.63 -2.79 10.97
CA PRO A 47 -24.89 -3.39 10.59
C PRO A 47 -25.77 -3.48 11.84
N THR A 48 -26.57 -2.44 12.07
CA THR A 48 -27.73 -2.49 12.94
C THR A 48 -28.82 -3.30 12.23
N THR A 49 -28.55 -4.58 11.97
CA THR A 49 -29.59 -5.56 11.70
C THR A 49 -29.73 -6.43 12.94
N SER A 50 -30.64 -5.97 13.79
CA SER A 50 -31.72 -6.73 14.40
C SER A 50 -31.36 -8.09 15.01
N GLU A 51 -31.35 -8.16 16.34
CA GLU A 51 -31.96 -9.29 17.06
C GLU A 51 -33.17 -8.74 17.81
N LYS A 52 -34.33 -8.88 17.19
CA LYS A 52 -35.62 -8.83 17.86
C LYS A 52 -35.80 -10.16 18.58
N GLU A 53 -35.26 -10.30 19.78
CA GLU A 53 -35.59 -11.42 20.68
C GLU A 53 -35.79 -10.89 22.10
N GLY A 54 -36.97 -11.14 22.68
CA GLY A 54 -37.06 -11.19 24.15
C GLY A 54 -38.18 -10.42 24.87
N VAL A 55 -39.15 -9.79 24.20
CA VAL A 55 -40.33 -9.24 24.93
C VAL A 55 -41.63 -9.67 24.27
N ILE A 56 -41.84 -10.98 24.22
CA ILE A 56 -43.16 -11.54 24.49
C ILE A 56 -43.01 -12.31 25.81
N LYS A 57 -43.42 -11.68 26.92
CA LYS A 57 -43.99 -12.40 28.06
C LYS A 57 -44.80 -11.46 28.95
#